data_AF-A0A316V8V3-F1
#
_entry.id   AF-A0A316V8V3-F1
#
_cell.length_a   1.000
_cell.length_b   1.000
_cell.length_c   1.000
_cell.angle_alpha   90.00
_cell.angle_beta   90.00
_cell.angle_gamma   90.00
#
_symmetry.space_group_name_H-M   'P 1'
#
loop_
_entity.id
_entity.type
_entity.pdbx_description
1 polymer ?
#
loop_
_entity_poly.entity_id
_entity_poly.type
_entity_poly.pdbx_seq_one_letter_code
_entity_poly.pdbx_strand_id
1 'polypeptide(L)'
;MAKISSREASTSNHLPTSASLITLPIPSPHAPTHLVAHITQFKGHSLMLWCGEANPSLADAALQDERQSSNQAAQQAGSSSLLMEEHVAPGLQTNAHPDSIPPTGLLGKEWAVGMTNPATDASMSTSLFRSNLDIAKPMAARLSKRFKIPQLFLSLALPDQLLSMLDGPFSEPLGGKALLLLEGALGKVIKSNAELQSTTAQ
;
A
#
# COMPACT_ATOMS: atom_id res chain seq x y z
N MET A 1 -26.06 -2.45 3.31
CA MET A 1 -26.04 -2.48 1.82
C MET A 1 -25.31 -1.23 1.34
N ALA A 2 -24.10 -1.37 0.78
CA ALA A 2 -23.30 -0.24 0.30
C ALA A 2 -23.33 -0.17 -1.23
N LYS A 3 -23.36 1.05 -1.75
CA LYS A 3 -23.55 1.39 -3.17
C LYS A 3 -22.21 1.87 -3.74
N ILE A 4 -21.70 1.16 -4.76
CA ILE A 4 -20.46 1.47 -5.49
C ILE A 4 -20.89 2.16 -6.79
N SER A 5 -20.30 3.32 -7.11
CA SER A 5 -20.54 4.02 -8.37
C SER A 5 -19.19 4.19 -9.07
N SER A 6 -18.98 3.42 -10.14
CA SER A 6 -17.83 3.53 -11.04
C SER A 6 -18.30 4.03 -12.40
N ARG A 7 -17.53 4.89 -13.06
CA ARG A 7 -17.86 5.41 -14.40
C ARG A 7 -16.67 5.20 -15.32
N GLU A 8 -16.86 4.40 -16.35
CA GLU A 8 -15.88 4.21 -17.42
C GLU A 8 -15.75 5.46 -18.29
N ALA A 9 -14.52 5.83 -18.64
CA ALA A 9 -14.26 6.58 -19.86
C ALA A 9 -12.84 6.35 -20.38
N SER A 10 -12.78 6.05 -21.68
CA SER A 10 -11.72 6.39 -22.64
C SER A 10 -10.56 5.41 -22.83
N THR A 11 -10.60 4.76 -24.00
CA THR A 11 -9.60 3.88 -24.62
C THR A 11 -8.24 4.58 -24.77
N SER A 12 -7.39 4.43 -23.78
CA SER A 12 -5.97 4.79 -23.85
C SER A 12 -5.17 3.61 -23.28
N ASN A 13 -4.03 3.28 -23.89
CA ASN A 13 -3.22 2.08 -23.58
C ASN A 13 -2.54 2.12 -22.20
N HIS A 14 -3.11 2.81 -21.22
CA HIS A 14 -2.56 2.93 -19.88
C HIS A 14 -2.83 1.65 -19.09
N LEU A 15 -1.79 1.16 -18.41
CA LEU A 15 -1.91 0.02 -17.52
C LEU A 15 -2.77 0.42 -16.30
N PRO A 16 -3.71 -0.44 -15.86
CA PRO A 16 -4.52 -0.16 -14.67
C PRO A 16 -3.61 0.14 -13.48
N THR A 17 -3.74 1.35 -12.95
CA THR A 17 -2.94 1.83 -11.82
C THR A 17 -3.87 2.35 -10.73
N SER A 18 -3.57 2.01 -9.47
CA SER A 18 -4.26 2.59 -8.32
C SER A 18 -3.26 3.02 -7.25
N ALA A 19 -3.63 4.03 -6.47
CA ALA A 19 -2.82 4.54 -5.35
C ALA A 19 -3.56 4.36 -4.02
N SER A 20 -2.82 4.17 -2.93
CA SER A 20 -3.37 4.01 -1.58
C SER A 20 -2.46 4.65 -0.55
N LEU A 21 -3.03 5.41 0.40
CA LEU A 21 -2.29 5.97 1.53
C LEU A 21 -2.16 4.92 2.64
N ILE A 22 -0.95 4.80 3.19
CA ILE A 22 -0.60 3.93 4.30
C ILE A 22 -0.08 4.81 5.44
N THR A 23 -0.68 4.69 6.62
CA THR A 23 -0.21 5.37 7.84
C THR A 23 0.39 4.34 8.78
N LEU A 24 1.68 4.47 9.09
CA LEU A 24 2.35 3.61 10.04
C LEU A 24 2.34 4.26 11.44
N PRO A 25 1.82 3.58 12.48
CA PRO A 25 1.78 4.10 13.85
C PRO A 25 3.16 3.93 14.52
N ILE A 26 4.19 4.53 13.94
CA ILE A 26 5.54 4.50 14.49
C ILE A 26 5.65 5.68 15.46
N PRO A 27 6.07 5.46 16.72
CA PRO A 27 6.33 6.54 17.65
C PRO A 27 7.55 7.32 17.14
N SER A 28 7.27 8.42 16.44
CA SER A 28 8.24 9.39 15.96
C SER A 28 7.98 10.70 16.71
N PRO A 29 9.03 11.42 17.13
CA PRO A 29 8.88 12.72 17.76
C PRO A 29 8.28 13.78 16.83
N HIS A 30 8.15 13.50 15.52
CA HIS A 30 7.81 14.51 14.51
C HIS A 30 6.43 14.35 13.87
N ALA A 31 5.86 13.14 13.79
CA ALA A 31 4.51 12.82 13.27
C ALA A 31 4.42 11.32 12.95
N PRO A 32 3.21 10.76 12.77
CA PRO A 32 3.04 9.48 12.08
C PRO A 32 3.70 9.49 10.69
N THR A 33 4.27 8.34 10.30
CA THR A 33 4.87 8.19 8.98
C THR A 33 3.79 7.84 7.96
N HIS A 34 3.61 8.72 6.97
CA HIS A 34 2.69 8.52 5.87
C HIS A 34 3.45 8.04 4.63
N LEU A 35 2.98 6.93 4.05
CA LEU A 35 3.52 6.33 2.84
C LEU A 35 2.41 6.25 1.79
N VAL A 36 2.76 6.34 0.52
CA VAL A 36 1.85 6.06 -0.59
C VAL A 36 2.29 4.78 -1.27
N ALA A 37 1.35 3.88 -1.50
CA ALA A 37 1.54 2.69 -2.30
C ALA A 37 0.87 2.88 -3.67
N HIS A 38 1.63 2.74 -4.75
CA HIS A 38 1.13 2.68 -6.12
C HIS A 38 1.22 1.24 -6.61
N ILE A 39 0.12 0.76 -7.17
CA ILE A 39 0.02 -0.58 -7.72
C ILE A 39 -0.34 -0.48 -9.20
N THR A 40 0.48 -1.09 -10.05
CA THR A 40 0.27 -1.17 -11.49
C THR A 40 0.21 -2.63 -11.89
N GLN A 41 -0.85 -3.00 -12.61
CA GLN A 41 -1.03 -4.36 -13.08
C GLN A 41 -0.55 -4.51 -14.52
N PHE A 42 0.25 -5.54 -14.77
CA PHE A 42 0.68 -5.90 -16.12
C PHE A 42 -0.16 -7.04 -16.69
N LYS A 43 -0.02 -7.25 -18.00
CA LYS A 43 -0.56 -8.46 -18.65
C LYS A 43 0.05 -9.71 -18.01
N GLY A 44 -0.76 -10.77 -17.87
CA GLY A 44 -0.29 -12.05 -17.31
C GLY A 44 -0.28 -12.11 -15.78
N HIS A 45 -1.08 -11.31 -15.09
CA HIS A 45 -1.20 -11.28 -13.62
C HIS A 45 0.08 -10.85 -12.88
N SER A 46 1.07 -10.31 -13.58
CA SER A 46 2.23 -9.68 -12.96
C SER A 46 1.85 -8.31 -12.41
N LEU A 47 2.56 -7.89 -11.37
CA LEU A 47 2.18 -6.73 -10.58
C LEU A 47 3.43 -5.92 -10.18
N MET A 48 3.38 -4.60 -10.35
CA MET A 48 4.37 -3.68 -9.80
C MET A 48 3.76 -2.91 -8.65
N LEU A 49 4.42 -2.97 -7.49
CA LEU A 49 4.06 -2.25 -6.28
C LEU A 49 5.24 -1.33 -5.92
N TRP A 50 4.98 -0.03 -5.98
CA TRP A 50 5.87 0.99 -5.43
C TRP A 50 5.31 1.47 -4.11
N CYS A 51 6.15 1.64 -3.10
CA CYS A 51 5.77 2.22 -1.82
C CYS A 51 6.82 3.23 -1.38
N GLY A 52 6.42 4.48 -1.18
CA GLY A 52 7.32 5.56 -0.80
C GLY A 52 6.70 6.58 0.15
N GLU A 53 7.50 7.55 0.57
CA GLU A 53 7.03 8.65 1.42
C GLU A 53 5.90 9.45 0.75
N ALA A 54 4.84 9.72 1.51
CA ALA A 54 3.76 10.58 1.05
C ALA A 54 4.21 12.04 1.07
N ASN A 55 3.82 12.82 0.04
CA ASN A 55 3.95 14.26 0.12
C ASN A 55 3.08 14.76 1.31
N PRO A 56 3.61 15.60 2.21
CA PRO A 56 2.86 16.06 3.39
C PRO A 56 1.54 16.73 3.01
N SER A 57 1.49 17.46 1.89
CA SER A 57 0.24 18.06 1.40
C SER A 57 -0.82 17.03 1.00
N LEU A 58 -0.40 15.89 0.45
CA LEU A 58 -1.28 14.78 0.10
C LEU A 58 -1.77 14.06 1.35
N ALA A 59 -0.86 13.84 2.31
CA ALA A 59 -1.19 13.24 3.59
C ALA A 59 -2.21 14.12 4.35
N ASP A 60 -2.00 15.43 4.38
CA ASP A 60 -2.92 16.39 5.01
C ASP A 60 -4.28 16.39 4.32
N ALA A 61 -4.33 16.40 3.00
CA ALA A 61 -5.58 16.33 2.25
C ALA A 61 -6.35 15.03 2.54
N ALA A 62 -5.65 13.90 2.57
CA ALA A 62 -6.25 12.60 2.90
C ALA A 62 -6.75 12.55 4.36
N LEU A 63 -5.98 13.07 5.31
CA LEU A 63 -6.39 13.16 6.71
C LEU A 63 -7.60 14.08 6.91
N GLN A 64 -7.72 15.15 6.12
CA GLN A 64 -8.88 16.03 6.14
C GLN A 64 -10.13 15.32 5.59
N ASP A 65 -9.99 14.57 4.50
CA ASP A 65 -11.09 13.82 3.88
C ASP A 65 -11.60 12.68 4.80
N GLU A 66 -10.69 11.97 5.49
CA GLU A 66 -11.02 11.01 6.55
C GLU A 66 -11.87 11.66 7.66
N ARG A 67 -11.44 12.84 8.15
CA ARG A 67 -12.16 13.58 9.20
C ARG A 67 -13.54 14.02 8.73
N GLN A 68 -13.67 14.46 7.49
CA GLN A 68 -14.95 14.87 6.92
C GLN A 68 -15.91 13.69 6.76
N SER A 69 -15.42 12.55 6.28
CA SER A 69 -16.19 11.32 6.15
C SER A 69 -16.65 10.78 7.51
N SER A 70 -15.76 10.80 8.51
CA SER A 70 -16.07 10.40 9.90
C SER A 70 -17.13 11.30 10.52
N ASN A 71 -17.03 12.61 10.30
CA ASN A 71 -18.01 13.58 10.79
C ASN A 71 -19.37 13.41 10.11
N GLN A 72 -19.41 13.07 8.82
CA GLN A 72 -20.67 12.76 8.12
C GLN A 72 -21.30 11.45 8.62
N ALA A 73 -20.50 10.40 8.86
CA ALA A 73 -20.98 9.14 9.43
C ALA A 73 -21.51 9.33 10.86
N ALA A 74 -20.84 10.13 11.69
CA ALA A 74 -21.29 10.46 13.04
C ALA A 74 -22.59 11.29 13.03
N GLN A 75 -22.77 12.20 12.07
CA GLN A 75 -24.02 12.94 11.88
C GLN A 75 -25.18 12.04 11.42
N GLN A 76 -24.90 10.97 10.67
CA GLN A 76 -25.89 9.95 10.31
C GLN A 76 -26.18 8.97 11.45
N ALA A 77 -25.20 8.69 12.32
CA ALA A 77 -25.33 7.82 13.49
C ALA A 77 -26.05 8.46 14.68
N GLY A 78 -26.28 9.78 14.64
CA GLY A 78 -27.08 10.53 15.63
C GLY A 78 -28.55 10.09 15.77
N SER A 79 -28.98 9.02 15.08
CA SER A 79 -30.31 8.45 15.20
C SER A 79 -30.36 6.95 15.55
N SER A 80 -29.26 6.27 15.90
CA SER A 80 -29.36 4.91 16.47
C SER A 80 -28.18 4.45 17.32
N SER A 81 -28.58 3.88 18.46
CA SER A 81 -27.85 3.44 19.64
C SER A 81 -26.67 2.48 19.42
N LEU A 82 -25.50 2.89 19.92
CA LEU A 82 -24.58 2.17 20.82
C LEU A 82 -24.30 0.68 20.54
N LEU A 83 -23.30 0.42 19.69
CA LEU A 83 -22.43 -0.76 19.79
C LEU A 83 -20.98 -0.37 19.49
N MET A 84 -20.08 -0.89 20.33
CA MET A 84 -18.66 -0.57 20.40
C MET A 84 -17.90 -1.62 19.59
N GLU A 85 -17.60 -1.32 18.31
CA GLU A 85 -16.79 -2.18 17.43
C GLU A 85 -15.40 -1.57 17.23
N GLU A 86 -14.38 -2.39 17.45
CA GLU A 86 -12.95 -2.11 17.24
C GLU A 86 -12.68 -1.90 15.75
N HIS A 87 -12.63 -0.63 15.32
CA HIS A 87 -12.46 -0.27 13.92
C HIS A 87 -10.98 -0.23 13.51
N VAL A 88 -10.57 -1.22 12.71
CA VAL A 88 -9.45 -1.08 11.78
C VAL A 88 -9.99 -0.34 10.56
N ALA A 89 -9.58 0.92 10.38
CA ALA A 89 -10.07 1.80 9.31
C ALA A 89 -9.84 1.20 7.90
N PRO A 90 -10.87 1.16 7.03
CA PRO A 90 -10.71 0.82 5.62
C PRO A 90 -10.03 1.98 4.87
N GLY A 91 -9.07 1.66 4.00
CA GLY A 91 -8.23 2.63 3.29
C GLY A 91 -9.03 3.65 2.47
N LEU A 92 -8.56 4.91 2.53
CA LEU A 92 -9.13 6.06 1.86
C LEU A 92 -8.96 5.97 0.33
N GLN A 93 -10.07 6.17 -0.41
CA GLN A 93 -10.06 6.53 -1.82
C GLN A 93 -10.23 8.05 -1.91
N THR A 94 -9.16 8.78 -2.21
CA THR A 94 -9.22 10.22 -2.44
C THR A 94 -10.04 10.50 -3.71
N ASN A 95 -10.99 11.44 -3.66
CA ASN A 95 -11.70 11.96 -4.85
C ASN A 95 -10.79 12.75 -5.83
N ALA A 96 -9.49 12.90 -5.52
CA ALA A 96 -8.49 13.25 -6.51
C ALA A 96 -8.38 12.08 -7.50
N HIS A 97 -8.60 12.35 -8.79
CA HIS A 97 -8.50 11.37 -9.86
C HIS A 97 -7.23 10.51 -9.64
N PRO A 98 -7.33 9.18 -9.44
CA PRO A 98 -6.15 8.34 -9.17
C PRO A 98 -5.14 8.38 -10.32
N ASP A 99 -5.56 8.85 -11.50
CA ASP A 99 -4.74 9.09 -12.68
C ASP A 99 -3.94 10.40 -12.64
N SER A 100 -4.22 11.32 -11.70
CA SER A 100 -3.60 12.66 -11.67
C SER A 100 -2.54 12.85 -10.59
N ILE A 101 -2.26 11.85 -9.75
CA ILE A 101 -1.12 11.91 -8.83
C ILE A 101 0.05 11.26 -9.58
N PRO A 102 0.92 12.04 -10.25
CA PRO A 102 2.13 11.45 -10.80
C PRO A 102 2.86 10.75 -9.65
N PRO A 103 3.51 9.60 -9.88
CA PRO A 103 4.32 8.98 -8.85
C PRO A 103 5.40 9.98 -8.42
N THR A 104 5.12 10.71 -7.34
CA THR A 104 6.02 11.68 -6.76
C THR A 104 6.95 10.89 -5.86
N GLY A 105 8.16 10.64 -6.33
CA GLY A 105 9.13 9.89 -5.56
C GLY A 105 10.44 9.70 -6.30
N LEU A 106 11.52 9.63 -5.53
CA LEU A 106 12.77 9.09 -6.03
C LEU A 106 12.56 7.61 -6.38
N LEU A 107 13.31 7.09 -7.37
CA LEU A 107 13.41 5.65 -7.59
C LEU A 107 13.71 4.98 -6.24
N GLY A 108 13.00 3.90 -5.92
CA GLY A 108 13.14 3.25 -4.62
C GLY A 108 14.58 2.91 -4.31
N LYS A 109 15.00 3.21 -3.06
CA LYS A 109 16.33 2.83 -2.54
C LYS A 109 16.49 1.32 -2.44
N GLU A 110 15.39 0.58 -2.55
CA GLU A 110 15.38 -0.86 -2.69
C GLU A 110 14.43 -1.30 -3.80
N TRP A 111 14.83 -2.36 -4.50
CA TRP A 111 14.00 -2.98 -5.52
C TRP A 111 14.25 -4.47 -5.59
N ALA A 112 13.18 -5.26 -5.53
CA ALA A 112 13.26 -6.69 -5.72
C ALA A 112 12.11 -7.21 -6.58
N VAL A 113 12.30 -8.40 -7.14
CA VAL A 113 11.26 -9.17 -7.80
C VAL A 113 11.02 -10.47 -7.04
N GLY A 114 9.79 -10.69 -6.59
CA GLY A 114 9.31 -11.95 -6.05
C GLY A 114 8.58 -12.71 -7.15
N MET A 115 8.83 -14.00 -7.27
CA MET A 115 8.12 -14.87 -8.19
C MET A 115 7.59 -16.08 -7.43
N THR A 116 6.39 -16.51 -7.78
CA THR A 116 5.79 -17.71 -7.23
C THR A 116 5.33 -18.60 -8.37
N ASN A 117 5.77 -19.85 -8.35
CA ASN A 117 5.26 -20.85 -9.28
C ASN A 117 3.94 -21.40 -8.70
N PRO A 118 2.77 -21.13 -9.32
CA PRO A 118 1.50 -21.57 -8.79
C PRO A 118 1.33 -23.10 -8.81
N ALA A 119 2.11 -23.82 -9.63
CA ALA A 119 2.04 -25.28 -9.71
C ALA A 119 2.78 -25.98 -8.57
N THR A 120 3.84 -25.37 -8.02
CA THR A 120 4.71 -26.01 -7.02
C THR A 120 4.74 -25.28 -5.68
N ASP A 121 4.09 -24.11 -5.58
CA ASP A 121 4.17 -23.20 -4.44
C ASP A 121 5.59 -22.76 -4.05
N ALA A 122 6.56 -23.03 -4.93
CA ALA A 122 7.93 -22.55 -4.80
C ALA A 122 7.93 -21.03 -5.01
N SER A 123 8.59 -20.32 -4.10
CA SER A 123 8.79 -18.88 -4.20
C SER A 123 10.27 -18.58 -4.30
N MET A 124 10.62 -17.71 -5.23
CA MET A 124 11.97 -17.18 -5.40
C MET A 124 11.91 -15.66 -5.35
N SER A 125 13.01 -15.03 -4.95
CA SER A 125 13.10 -13.57 -4.99
C SER A 125 14.51 -13.12 -5.28
N THR A 126 14.62 -12.11 -6.12
CA THR A 126 15.89 -11.54 -6.58
C THR A 126 15.86 -10.04 -6.33
N SER A 127 16.89 -9.54 -5.65
CA SER A 127 17.11 -8.10 -5.53
C SER A 127 17.60 -7.55 -6.88
N LEU A 128 16.89 -6.57 -7.43
CA LEU A 128 17.23 -5.86 -8.66
C LEU A 128 18.14 -4.66 -8.36
N PHE A 129 17.94 -4.04 -7.20
CA PHE A 129 18.80 -2.98 -6.67
C PHE A 129 19.13 -3.31 -5.21
N ARG A 130 20.41 -3.59 -4.95
CA ARG A 130 20.89 -4.02 -3.64
C ARG A 130 21.19 -2.81 -2.76
N SER A 131 20.47 -2.71 -1.66
CA SER A 131 20.84 -1.88 -0.50
C SER A 131 21.60 -2.73 0.52
N ASN A 132 22.11 -2.10 1.58
CA ASN A 132 22.68 -2.82 2.71
C ASN A 132 21.64 -3.56 3.55
N LEU A 133 20.36 -3.16 3.49
CA LEU A 133 19.29 -3.68 4.35
C LEU A 133 18.50 -4.85 3.70
N ASP A 134 18.50 -4.93 2.36
CA ASP A 134 17.83 -5.96 1.55
C ASP A 134 16.40 -6.29 2.01
N ILE A 135 15.58 -5.27 2.36
CA ILE A 135 14.24 -5.47 2.95
C ILE A 135 13.22 -5.86 1.88
N ALA A 136 13.31 -5.24 0.69
CA ALA A 136 12.41 -5.50 -0.43
C ALA A 136 12.41 -6.97 -0.87
N LYS A 137 13.57 -7.66 -0.85
CA LYS A 137 13.69 -9.03 -1.34
C LYS A 137 12.87 -10.07 -0.56
N PRO A 138 13.03 -10.22 0.77
CA PRO A 138 12.23 -11.16 1.55
C PRO A 138 10.75 -10.75 1.60
N MET A 139 10.45 -9.45 1.56
CA MET A 139 9.07 -8.95 1.50
C MET A 139 8.39 -9.33 0.17
N ALA A 140 9.06 -9.12 -0.96
CA ALA A 140 8.54 -9.49 -2.28
C ALA A 140 8.27 -11.00 -2.38
N ALA A 141 9.15 -11.84 -1.82
CA ALA A 141 8.96 -13.29 -1.77
C ALA A 141 7.71 -13.69 -0.97
N ARG A 142 7.52 -13.10 0.22
CA ARG A 142 6.37 -13.41 1.08
C ARG A 142 5.06 -12.94 0.46
N LEU A 143 5.04 -11.72 -0.07
CA LEU A 143 3.85 -11.15 -0.72
C LEU A 143 3.48 -11.94 -1.98
N SER A 144 4.45 -12.25 -2.86
CA SER A 144 4.15 -13.03 -4.08
C SER A 144 3.60 -14.41 -3.73
N LYS A 145 4.20 -15.08 -2.73
CA LYS A 145 3.75 -16.39 -2.27
C LYS A 145 2.36 -16.35 -1.64
N ARG A 146 2.12 -15.37 -0.77
CA ARG A 146 0.86 -15.20 -0.02
C ARG A 146 -0.32 -14.94 -0.96
N PHE A 147 -0.12 -14.10 -1.96
CA PHE A 147 -1.17 -13.69 -2.90
C PHE A 147 -1.13 -14.46 -4.23
N LYS A 148 -0.28 -15.49 -4.34
CA LYS A 148 -0.10 -16.32 -5.55
C LYS A 148 0.16 -15.48 -6.81
N ILE A 149 0.92 -14.41 -6.67
CA ILE A 149 1.28 -13.52 -7.77
C ILE A 149 2.46 -14.16 -8.52
N PRO A 150 2.32 -14.47 -9.83
CA PRO A 150 3.39 -15.10 -10.60
C PRO A 150 4.69 -14.30 -10.57
N GLN A 151 4.57 -12.98 -10.67
CA GLN A 151 5.70 -12.05 -10.61
C GLN A 151 5.27 -10.71 -9.98
N LEU A 152 5.90 -10.37 -8.86
CA LEU A 152 5.70 -9.14 -8.10
C LEU A 152 6.99 -8.33 -8.11
N PHE A 153 6.97 -7.15 -8.74
CA PHE A 153 8.02 -6.15 -8.63
C PHE A 153 7.72 -5.25 -7.44
N LEU A 154 8.59 -5.23 -6.43
CA LEU A 154 8.43 -4.41 -5.23
C LEU A 154 9.54 -3.38 -5.15
N SER A 155 9.18 -2.09 -5.26
CA SER A 155 10.08 -0.96 -5.07
C SER A 155 9.74 -0.23 -3.77
N LEU A 156 10.72 -0.06 -2.90
CA LEU A 156 10.56 0.61 -1.61
C LEU A 156 11.41 1.89 -1.58
N ALA A 157 10.77 3.02 -1.34
CA ALA A 157 11.36 4.34 -1.12
C ALA A 157 11.05 4.80 0.31
N LEU A 158 11.55 4.06 1.31
CA LEU A 158 11.26 4.32 2.72
C LEU A 158 11.99 5.57 3.24
N PRO A 159 11.38 6.35 4.14
CA PRO A 159 12.04 7.48 4.80
C PRO A 159 13.27 7.04 5.60
N ASP A 160 14.29 7.90 5.67
CA ASP A 160 15.55 7.59 6.34
C ASP A 160 15.39 7.34 7.84
N GLN A 161 14.36 7.89 8.46
CA GLN A 161 14.01 7.62 9.86
C GLN A 161 13.64 6.14 10.05
N LEU A 162 12.85 5.58 9.14
CA LEU A 162 12.48 4.17 9.18
C LEU A 162 13.68 3.27 8.88
N LEU A 163 14.54 3.67 7.93
CA LEU A 163 15.78 2.94 7.63
C LEU A 163 16.77 2.96 8.80
N SER A 164 16.91 4.10 9.47
CA SER A 164 17.79 4.27 10.62
C SER A 164 17.37 3.40 11.80
N MET A 165 16.07 3.12 11.96
CA MET A 165 15.57 2.18 12.97
C MET A 165 15.97 0.72 12.68
N LEU A 166 16.33 0.40 11.44
CA LEU A 166 16.68 -0.94 10.99
C LEU A 166 18.19 -1.19 10.97
N ASP A 167 18.99 -0.14 10.78
CA ASP A 167 20.46 -0.22 10.60
C ASP A 167 21.26 -0.19 11.94
N GLY A 168 20.59 -0.34 13.09
CA GLY A 168 21.22 -0.26 14.41
C GLY A 168 21.74 -1.59 14.95
N PRO A 169 22.87 -1.62 15.70
CA PRO A 169 23.35 -2.81 16.43
C PRO A 169 22.37 -3.25 17.53
N PHE A 170 21.49 -2.34 17.95
CA PHE A 170 20.32 -2.58 18.77
C PHE A 170 19.08 -2.26 17.93
N SER A 171 18.89 -2.95 16.81
CA SER A 171 17.64 -2.86 16.05
C SER A 171 16.50 -3.14 17.02
N GLU A 172 15.85 -2.06 17.44
CA GLU A 172 14.77 -2.11 18.40
C GLU A 172 13.69 -3.04 17.83
N PRO A 173 12.98 -3.82 18.67
CA PRO A 173 11.86 -4.64 18.20
C PRO A 173 10.80 -3.80 17.44
N LEU A 174 10.84 -2.49 17.65
CA LEU A 174 10.04 -1.50 16.94
C LEU A 174 10.30 -1.45 15.42
N GLY A 175 11.54 -1.54 14.96
CA GLY A 175 11.87 -1.51 13.53
C GLY A 175 11.31 -2.72 12.79
N GLY A 176 11.49 -3.91 13.35
CA GLY A 176 10.88 -5.14 12.84
C GLY A 176 9.35 -5.09 12.84
N LYS A 177 8.74 -4.54 13.89
CA LYS A 177 7.29 -4.34 13.96
C LYS A 177 6.79 -3.38 12.88
N ALA A 178 7.50 -2.28 12.63
CA ALA A 178 7.16 -1.33 11.58
C ALA A 178 7.17 -1.99 10.19
N LEU A 179 8.16 -2.84 9.90
CA LEU A 179 8.21 -3.61 8.64
C LEU A 179 7.07 -4.61 8.51
N LEU A 180 6.69 -5.29 9.59
CA LEU A 180 5.55 -6.21 9.59
C LEU A 180 4.23 -5.47 9.36
N LEU A 181 4.07 -4.28 9.96
CA LEU A 181 2.91 -3.42 9.74
C LEU A 181 2.86 -2.92 8.28
N LEU A 182 4.00 -2.50 7.73
CA LEU A 182 4.12 -2.12 6.33
C LEU A 182 3.74 -3.27 5.40
N GLU A 183 4.31 -4.46 5.59
CA GLU A 183 3.98 -5.64 4.78
C GLU A 183 2.50 -6.01 4.89
N GLY A 184 1.93 -5.93 6.09
CA GLY A 184 0.50 -6.12 6.32
C GLY A 184 -0.36 -5.10 5.57
N ALA A 185 0.03 -3.83 5.56
CA ALA A 185 -0.65 -2.77 4.83
C ALA A 185 -0.55 -2.98 3.31
N LEU A 186 0.64 -3.29 2.78
CA LEU A 186 0.84 -3.61 1.36
C LEU A 186 0.01 -4.82 0.94
N GLY A 187 -0.10 -5.84 1.79
CA GLY A 187 -0.97 -6.98 1.55
C GLY A 187 -2.46 -6.61 1.44
N LYS A 188 -2.93 -5.64 2.24
CA LYS A 188 -4.29 -5.10 2.10
C LYS A 188 -4.47 -4.37 0.77
N VAL A 189 -3.50 -3.53 0.38
CA VAL A 189 -3.54 -2.81 -0.91
C VAL A 189 -3.63 -3.78 -2.10
N ILE A 190 -2.82 -4.85 -2.09
CA ILE A 190 -2.87 -5.91 -3.12
C ILE A 190 -4.26 -6.56 -3.15
N LYS A 191 -4.81 -6.91 -1.98
CA LYS A 191 -6.12 -7.55 -1.88
C LYS A 191 -7.25 -6.65 -2.42
N SER A 192 -7.28 -5.39 -1.99
CA SER A 192 -8.26 -4.40 -2.46
C SER A 192 -8.19 -4.21 -3.97
N ASN A 193 -6.98 -4.16 -4.54
CA ASN A 193 -6.83 -4.04 -5.98
C ASN A 193 -7.36 -5.28 -6.72
N ALA A 194 -7.11 -6.49 -6.21
CA ALA A 194 -7.64 -7.72 -6.82
C ALA A 194 -9.19 -7.76 -6.82
N GLU A 195 -9.83 -7.31 -5.75
CA GLU A 195 -11.30 -7.22 -5.63
C GLU A 195 -11.91 -6.20 -6.60
N LEU A 196 -11.21 -5.08 -6.84
CA LEU A 196 -11.62 -4.09 -7.84
C LEU A 196 -11.63 -4.69 -9.25
N GLN A 197 -10.62 -5.49 -9.58
CA GLN A 197 -10.52 -6.12 -10.91
C GLN A 197 -11.59 -7.19 -11.14
N SER A 198 -11.99 -7.94 -10.10
CA SER A 198 -13.08 -8.92 -10.24
C SER A 198 -14.43 -8.27 -10.54
N THR A 199 -14.61 -7.01 -10.14
CA THR A 199 -15.87 -6.28 -10.34
C THR A 199 -15.98 -5.71 -11.75
N THR A 200 -14.86 -5.31 -12.37
CA THR A 200 -14.82 -4.75 -13.73
C THR A 200 -14.99 -5.80 -14.83
N ALA A 201 -14.79 -7.09 -14.53
CA ALA A 201 -14.84 -8.17 -15.52
C ALA A 201 -16.24 -8.80 -15.71
N GLN A 202 -17.28 -8.30 -15.04
CA GLN A 202 -18.68 -8.76 -15.16
C GLN A 202 -19.51 -7.80 -16.01
#